data_AF-A0AA39HBB4-F1
#
_entry.id   AF-A0AA39HBB4-F1
#
_cell.length_a   1.000
_cell.length_b   1.000
_cell.length_c   1.000
_cell.angle_alpha   90.00
_cell.angle_beta   90.00
_cell.angle_gamma   90.00
#
_symmetry.space_group_name_H-M   'P 1'
#
loop_
_entity.id
_entity.type
_entity.pdbx_description
1 polymer ?
#
loop_
_entity_poly.entity_id
_entity_poly.type
_entity_poly.pdbx_seq_one_letter_code
_entity_poly.pdbx_strand_id
1 'polypeptide(L)'
;MSESEIFEQLFNRAADVSTVIHIPVKLFAMYIVFRHSPKNMDALPIFILNVMFWNLMANVLTGVQHINPQFPVNCFRADGPIRVVSENQYVFHVLFGGIFTCILNCALALSFAFPYRYFIFAHPGLVKKVKRKWGVSFCIALHMIICLSFTFSYKRAIIDVDDIKDQLPPSNALFCFRPYGWRFPIVTMIAVTVITVFSFLLRRSLRKVSDISSKQTLELHRKFLLYLLVATAVPLFFGGLPLTTCNFCALYPQTTHCREATMVSILVLANHGTVYSIVSIVTFKPYYDIARKIIRDAFGKLTNCVQIFAIN
;
A
#
# COMPACT_ATOMS: atom_id res chain seq x y z
N MET A 1 -28.31 5.17 19.74
CA MET A 1 -27.06 4.78 19.08
C MET A 1 -25.92 5.49 19.78
N SER A 2 -24.96 4.76 20.33
CA SER A 2 -23.80 5.34 21.02
C SER A 2 -22.88 6.06 20.02
N GLU A 3 -22.06 7.01 20.49
CA GLU A 3 -21.06 7.67 19.65
C GLU A 3 -20.12 6.67 18.96
N SER A 4 -19.79 5.58 19.67
CA SER A 4 -18.99 4.48 19.14
C SER A 4 -19.67 3.78 17.96
N GLU A 5 -20.97 3.51 18.05
CA GLU A 5 -21.74 2.90 16.95
C GLU A 5 -21.81 3.81 15.72
N ILE A 6 -21.99 5.11 15.92
CA ILE A 6 -21.96 6.10 14.81
C ILE A 6 -20.60 6.06 14.11
N PHE A 7 -19.52 6.08 14.89
CA PHE A 7 -18.18 6.05 14.34
C PHE A 7 -17.88 4.76 13.56
N GLU A 8 -18.34 3.60 14.07
CA GLU A 8 -18.24 2.33 13.34
C GLU A 8 -19.02 2.33 12.01
N GLN A 9 -20.23 2.89 12.00
CA GLN A 9 -21.00 2.99 10.76
C GLN A 9 -20.30 3.90 9.75
N LEU A 10 -19.81 5.06 10.19
CA LEU A 10 -19.04 5.98 9.34
C LEU A 10 -17.78 5.31 8.78
N PHE A 11 -17.04 4.59 9.61
CA PHE A 11 -15.86 3.83 9.18
C PHE A 11 -16.19 2.80 8.10
N ASN A 12 -17.24 1.99 8.32
CA ASN A 12 -17.64 0.96 7.35
C ASN A 12 -18.09 1.58 6.03
N ARG A 13 -18.88 2.66 6.05
CA ARG A 13 -19.29 3.37 4.83
C ARG A 13 -18.11 4.01 4.10
N ALA A 14 -17.17 4.59 4.85
CA ALA A 14 -15.95 5.13 4.26
C ALA A 14 -15.10 4.04 3.60
N ALA A 15 -15.00 2.86 4.22
CA ALA A 15 -14.30 1.70 3.66
C ALA A 15 -14.98 1.16 2.39
N ASP A 16 -16.31 1.11 2.35
CA ASP A 16 -17.07 0.74 1.14
C ASP A 16 -16.78 1.70 -0.02
N VAL A 17 -16.92 3.01 0.23
CA VAL A 17 -16.68 4.07 -0.77
C VAL A 17 -15.23 4.03 -1.25
N SER A 18 -14.30 3.89 -0.31
CA SER A 18 -12.87 3.71 -0.57
C SER A 18 -12.62 2.53 -1.53
N THR A 19 -13.20 1.37 -1.25
CA THR A 19 -13.06 0.17 -2.09
C THR A 19 -13.57 0.40 -3.52
N VAL A 20 -14.76 0.99 -3.66
CA VAL A 20 -15.39 1.26 -4.97
C VAL A 20 -14.54 2.23 -5.80
N ILE A 21 -13.90 3.22 -5.19
CA ILE A 21 -13.07 4.21 -5.89
C ILE A 21 -11.68 3.65 -6.22
N HIS A 22 -11.05 2.95 -5.27
CA HIS A 22 -9.64 2.61 -5.41
C HIS A 22 -9.35 1.54 -6.44
N ILE A 23 -10.22 0.53 -6.55
CA ILE A 23 -10.06 -0.54 -7.54
C ILE A 23 -9.96 0.01 -8.97
N PRO A 24 -10.95 0.78 -9.49
CA PRO A 24 -10.87 1.29 -10.85
C PRO A 24 -9.71 2.26 -11.07
N VAL A 25 -9.42 3.15 -10.11
CA VAL A 25 -8.30 4.10 -10.23
C VAL A 25 -6.97 3.37 -10.31
N LYS A 26 -6.76 2.32 -9.50
CA LYS A 26 -5.53 1.52 -9.52
C LYS A 26 -5.39 0.70 -10.79
N LEU A 27 -6.45 0.03 -11.23
CA LEU A 27 -6.45 -0.72 -12.48
C LEU A 27 -6.13 0.19 -13.67
N PHE A 28 -6.71 1.40 -13.69
CA PHE A 28 -6.40 2.41 -14.71
C PHE A 28 -4.93 2.85 -14.66
N ALA A 29 -4.39 3.13 -13.47
CA ALA A 29 -2.99 3.49 -13.29
C ALA A 29 -2.04 2.36 -13.73
N MET A 30 -2.33 1.13 -13.31
CA MET A 30 -1.56 -0.06 -13.70
C MET A 30 -1.60 -0.27 -15.22
N TYR A 31 -2.76 -0.07 -15.86
CA TYR A 31 -2.89 -0.12 -17.31
C TYR A 31 -1.98 0.91 -18.00
N ILE A 32 -1.99 2.17 -17.51
CA ILE A 32 -1.16 3.23 -18.08
C ILE A 32 0.33 2.89 -17.92
N VAL A 33 0.77 2.49 -16.72
CA VAL A 33 2.17 2.12 -16.49
C VAL A 33 2.53 0.92 -17.38
N PHE A 34 1.70 -0.11 -17.44
CA PHE A 34 2.00 -1.31 -18.23
C PHE A 34 2.10 -1.03 -19.74
N ARG A 35 1.18 -0.23 -20.30
CA ARG A 35 1.09 0.00 -21.75
C ARG A 35 1.90 1.19 -22.26
N HIS A 36 2.08 2.20 -21.43
CA HIS A 36 2.57 3.51 -21.85
C HIS A 36 3.87 3.95 -21.15
N SER A 37 4.54 3.05 -20.42
CA SER A 37 5.92 3.27 -19.97
C SER A 37 6.88 3.50 -21.13
N PRO A 38 7.58 4.66 -21.16
CA PRO A 38 8.66 4.91 -22.09
C PRO A 38 9.79 3.88 -22.01
N LYS A 39 10.39 3.53 -23.16
CA LYS A 39 11.51 2.58 -23.24
C LYS A 39 12.74 3.01 -22.44
N ASN A 40 12.93 4.31 -22.21
CA ASN A 40 14.07 4.85 -21.44
C ASN A 40 13.91 4.70 -19.92
N MET A 41 12.77 4.22 -19.41
CA MET A 41 12.58 3.97 -17.98
C MET A 41 13.11 2.59 -17.52
N ASP A 42 13.63 1.77 -18.43
CA ASP A 42 14.25 0.47 -18.16
C ASP A 42 13.38 -0.43 -17.24
N ALA A 43 13.87 -0.88 -16.08
CA ALA A 43 13.13 -1.76 -15.17
C ALA A 43 12.23 -1.01 -14.17
N LEU A 44 12.24 0.33 -14.17
CA LEU A 44 11.44 1.13 -13.24
C LEU A 44 9.93 0.84 -13.30
N PRO A 45 9.30 0.66 -14.49
CA PRO A 45 7.88 0.30 -14.58
C PRO A 45 7.53 -0.99 -13.84
N ILE A 46 8.45 -1.97 -13.81
CA ILE A 46 8.24 -3.26 -13.14
C ILE A 46 8.15 -3.06 -11.64
N PHE A 47 9.00 -2.21 -11.05
CA PHE A 47 8.93 -1.88 -9.63
C PHE A 47 7.64 -1.13 -9.30
N ILE A 48 7.21 -0.18 -10.14
CA ILE A 48 5.95 0.54 -9.94
C ILE A 48 4.76 -0.43 -9.99
N LEU A 49 4.72 -1.32 -10.98
CA LEU A 49 3.67 -2.33 -11.11
C LEU A 49 3.69 -3.33 -9.95
N ASN A 50 4.86 -3.73 -9.45
CA ASN A 50 4.97 -4.62 -8.29
C ASN A 50 4.36 -3.97 -7.04
N VAL A 51 4.69 -2.70 -6.77
CA VAL A 51 4.09 -1.93 -5.66
C VAL A 51 2.57 -1.82 -5.84
N MET A 52 2.10 -1.43 -7.02
CA MET A 52 0.67 -1.29 -7.32
C MET A 52 -0.08 -2.62 -7.20
N PHE A 53 0.52 -3.74 -7.60
CA PHE A 53 -0.07 -5.07 -7.51
C PHE A 53 -0.35 -5.48 -6.06
N TRP A 54 0.68 -5.47 -5.20
CA TRP A 54 0.50 -5.82 -3.79
C TRP A 54 -0.48 -4.90 -3.10
N ASN A 55 -0.44 -3.63 -3.45
CA ASN A 55 -1.34 -2.63 -2.89
C ASN A 55 -2.78 -2.74 -3.41
N LEU A 56 -3.00 -3.18 -4.65
CA LEU A 56 -4.34 -3.52 -5.15
C LEU A 56 -4.88 -4.76 -4.43
N MET A 57 -4.06 -5.81 -4.29
CA MET A 57 -4.45 -7.04 -3.61
C MET A 57 -4.85 -6.77 -2.15
N ALA A 58 -4.07 -5.98 -1.42
CA ALA A 58 -4.42 -5.55 -0.06
C ALA A 58 -5.81 -4.89 -0.01
N ASN A 59 -6.08 -3.94 -0.91
CA ASN A 59 -7.36 -3.25 -0.96
C ASN A 59 -8.54 -4.14 -1.33
N VAL A 60 -8.34 -5.12 -2.23
CA VAL A 60 -9.39 -6.09 -2.55
C VAL A 60 -9.74 -6.90 -1.31
N LEU A 61 -8.74 -7.39 -0.58
CA LEU A 61 -8.97 -8.15 0.66
C LEU A 61 -9.59 -7.27 1.75
N THR A 62 -9.15 -6.02 1.91
CA THR A 62 -9.77 -5.06 2.86
C THR A 62 -11.19 -4.67 2.44
N GLY A 63 -11.51 -4.61 1.15
CA GLY A 63 -12.87 -4.40 0.68
C GLY A 63 -13.81 -5.58 0.94
N VAL A 64 -13.26 -6.78 1.13
CA VAL A 64 -14.01 -7.96 1.57
C VAL A 64 -14.16 -8.00 3.09
N GLN A 65 -13.09 -7.68 3.82
CA GLN A 65 -13.04 -7.67 5.28
C GLN A 65 -12.64 -6.30 5.82
N HIS A 66 -13.62 -5.58 6.37
CA HIS A 66 -13.37 -4.39 7.17
C HIS A 66 -12.82 -4.81 8.53
N ILE A 67 -11.67 -4.25 8.90
CA ILE A 67 -10.96 -4.58 10.13
C ILE A 67 -11.36 -3.57 11.20
N ASN A 68 -12.15 -4.00 12.17
CA ASN A 68 -12.59 -3.15 13.28
C ASN A 68 -11.90 -3.57 14.59
N PRO A 69 -10.89 -2.81 15.08
CA PRO A 69 -10.16 -3.14 16.30
C PRO A 69 -11.06 -3.07 17.54
N GLN A 70 -10.92 -4.06 18.44
CA GLN A 70 -11.70 -4.18 19.68
C GLN A 70 -10.84 -3.92 20.93
N PHE A 71 -9.96 -2.92 20.85
CA PHE A 71 -9.13 -2.52 21.98
C PHE A 71 -9.98 -2.12 23.20
N PRO A 72 -9.55 -2.46 24.43
CA PRO A 72 -8.19 -2.89 24.80
C PRO A 72 -7.87 -4.38 24.61
N VAL A 73 -8.85 -5.21 24.24
CA VAL A 73 -8.57 -6.60 23.91
C VAL A 73 -7.91 -6.64 22.53
N ASN A 74 -6.83 -7.40 22.36
CA ASN A 74 -6.12 -7.54 21.09
C ASN A 74 -6.88 -8.46 20.11
N CYS A 75 -8.13 -8.11 19.87
CA CYS A 75 -9.06 -8.74 18.97
C CYS A 75 -9.54 -7.74 17.93
N PHE A 76 -10.05 -8.28 16.84
CA PHE A 76 -10.64 -7.52 15.75
C PHE A 76 -11.99 -8.15 15.43
N ARG A 77 -12.96 -7.31 15.10
CA ARG A 77 -14.22 -7.73 14.51
C ARG A 77 -14.08 -7.67 13.00
N ALA A 78 -14.40 -8.76 12.33
CA ALA A 78 -14.48 -8.82 10.88
C ALA A 78 -15.84 -8.26 10.44
N ASP A 79 -15.84 -7.05 9.89
CA ASP A 79 -17.01 -6.41 9.30
C ASP A 79 -16.94 -6.44 7.76
N GLY A 80 -17.97 -5.91 7.08
CA GLY A 80 -18.04 -5.85 5.62
C GLY A 80 -18.67 -7.10 4.95
N PRO A 81 -18.49 -7.26 3.63
CA PRO A 81 -19.12 -8.34 2.86
C PRO A 81 -18.81 -9.76 3.36
N ILE A 82 -17.66 -9.98 4.00
CA ILE A 82 -17.28 -11.30 4.52
C ILE A 82 -18.29 -11.89 5.51
N ARG A 83 -19.00 -11.04 6.26
CA ARG A 83 -20.01 -11.48 7.23
C ARG A 83 -21.21 -12.19 6.60
N VAL A 84 -21.47 -11.97 5.31
CA VAL A 84 -22.52 -12.68 4.57
C VAL A 84 -22.07 -14.09 4.18
N VAL A 85 -20.75 -14.30 4.06
CA VAL A 85 -20.17 -15.52 3.50
C VAL A 85 -19.68 -16.48 4.59
N SER A 86 -19.20 -15.98 5.72
CA SER A 86 -18.58 -16.80 6.75
C SER A 86 -18.65 -16.16 8.13
N GLU A 87 -18.93 -16.98 9.14
CA GLU A 87 -18.75 -16.66 10.57
C GLU A 87 -17.50 -17.35 11.16
N ASN A 88 -16.75 -18.10 10.35
CA ASN A 88 -15.60 -18.87 10.80
C ASN A 88 -14.38 -17.97 11.07
N GLN A 89 -13.89 -17.97 12.31
CA GLN A 89 -12.71 -17.23 12.75
C GLN A 89 -11.45 -17.49 11.91
N TYR A 90 -11.25 -18.72 11.43
CA TYR A 90 -10.10 -19.08 10.61
C TYR A 90 -10.12 -18.35 9.25
N VAL A 91 -11.31 -18.15 8.69
CA VAL A 91 -11.47 -17.37 7.44
C VAL A 91 -11.06 -15.92 7.67
N PHE A 92 -11.46 -15.33 8.80
CA PHE A 92 -11.07 -13.95 9.15
C PHE A 92 -9.56 -13.82 9.36
N HIS A 93 -8.93 -14.79 10.01
CA HIS A 93 -7.48 -14.84 10.17
C HIS A 93 -6.74 -14.99 8.85
N VAL A 94 -7.24 -15.80 7.90
CA VAL A 94 -6.64 -15.98 6.58
C VAL A 94 -6.70 -14.69 5.78
N LEU A 95 -7.85 -14.01 5.75
CA LEU A 95 -8.00 -12.73 5.06
C LEU A 95 -7.14 -11.64 5.68
N PHE A 96 -7.14 -11.52 7.01
CA PHE A 96 -6.28 -10.58 7.71
C PHE A 96 -4.79 -10.85 7.47
N GLY A 97 -4.36 -12.11 7.55
CA GLY A 97 -3.00 -12.53 7.23
C GLY A 97 -2.63 -12.21 5.78
N GLY A 98 -3.56 -12.39 4.84
CA GLY A 98 -3.42 -11.99 3.44
C GLY A 98 -3.22 -10.47 3.26
N ILE A 99 -4.02 -9.65 3.96
CA ILE A 99 -3.89 -8.19 3.95
C ILE A 99 -2.49 -7.77 4.44
N PHE A 100 -2.06 -8.28 5.59
CA PHE A 100 -0.74 -7.95 6.14
C PHE A 100 0.40 -8.47 5.27
N THR A 101 0.27 -9.66 4.68
CA THR A 101 1.23 -10.17 3.70
C THR A 101 1.34 -9.21 2.52
N CYS A 102 0.23 -8.71 1.98
CA CYS A 102 0.25 -7.72 0.90
C CYS A 102 0.92 -6.40 1.32
N ILE A 103 0.65 -5.92 2.53
CA ILE A 103 1.30 -4.71 3.09
C ILE A 103 2.82 -4.90 3.18
N LEU A 104 3.29 -6.03 3.72
CA LEU A 104 4.72 -6.32 3.85
C LEU A 104 5.41 -6.45 2.49
N ASN A 105 4.78 -7.12 1.53
CA ASN A 105 5.31 -7.22 0.17
C ASN A 105 5.31 -5.86 -0.55
N CYS A 106 4.31 -5.01 -0.32
CA CYS A 106 4.29 -3.65 -0.83
C CYS A 106 5.45 -2.83 -0.25
N ALA A 107 5.69 -2.91 1.07
CA ALA A 107 6.81 -2.25 1.73
C ALA A 107 8.16 -2.76 1.17
N LEU A 108 8.31 -4.07 1.00
CA LEU A 108 9.51 -4.67 0.41
C LEU A 108 9.74 -4.21 -1.04
N ALA A 109 8.68 -4.16 -1.86
CA ALA A 109 8.75 -3.69 -3.23
C ALA A 109 9.21 -2.22 -3.31
N LEU A 110 8.71 -1.37 -2.41
CA LEU A 110 9.20 0.00 -2.26
C LEU A 110 10.67 0.03 -1.83
N SER A 111 11.06 -0.80 -0.86
CA SER A 111 12.44 -0.96 -0.41
C SER A 111 13.39 -1.48 -1.49
N PHE A 112 12.91 -2.11 -2.58
CA PHE A 112 13.74 -2.43 -3.75
C PHE A 112 13.86 -1.26 -4.73
N ALA A 113 12.78 -0.50 -4.91
CA ALA A 113 12.73 0.60 -5.88
C ALA A 113 13.75 1.70 -5.55
N PHE A 114 13.94 2.04 -4.27
CA PHE A 114 14.87 3.10 -3.85
C PHE A 114 16.35 2.74 -4.05
N PRO A 115 16.86 1.59 -3.55
CA PRO A 115 18.20 1.13 -3.85
C PRO A 115 18.46 0.98 -5.35
N TYR A 116 17.53 0.38 -6.11
CA TYR A 116 17.70 0.22 -7.55
C TYR A 116 17.92 1.57 -8.25
N ARG A 117 17.11 2.58 -7.92
CA ARG A 117 17.31 3.94 -8.43
C ARG A 117 18.66 4.51 -8.00
N TYR A 118 19.02 4.39 -6.72
CA TYR A 118 20.34 4.81 -6.22
C TYR A 118 21.48 4.20 -7.04
N PHE A 119 21.47 2.89 -7.26
CA PHE A 119 22.53 2.21 -8.01
C PHE A 119 22.57 2.61 -9.48
N ILE A 120 21.42 2.87 -10.12
CA ILE A 120 21.40 3.38 -11.51
C ILE A 120 22.13 4.72 -11.61
N PHE A 121 21.92 5.64 -10.67
CA PHE A 121 22.52 6.97 -10.74
C PHE A 121 23.96 6.98 -10.24
N ALA A 122 24.23 6.37 -9.09
CA ALA A 122 25.54 6.43 -8.44
C ALA A 122 26.53 5.41 -9.03
N HIS A 123 26.06 4.27 -9.51
CA HIS A 123 26.90 3.13 -9.91
C HIS A 123 26.38 2.42 -11.19
N PRO A 124 26.17 3.14 -12.31
CA PRO A 124 25.59 2.56 -13.52
C PRO A 124 26.41 1.37 -14.08
N GLY A 125 27.73 1.39 -13.91
CA GLY A 125 28.60 0.28 -14.32
C GLY A 125 28.35 -1.01 -13.55
N LEU A 126 27.95 -0.93 -12.27
CA LEU A 126 27.58 -2.10 -11.47
C LEU A 126 26.23 -2.66 -11.94
N VAL A 127 25.24 -1.80 -12.15
CA VAL A 127 23.90 -2.22 -12.61
C VAL A 127 23.98 -2.94 -13.96
N LYS A 128 24.80 -2.43 -14.90
CA LYS A 128 25.01 -3.07 -16.21
C LYS A 128 25.59 -4.48 -16.12
N LYS A 129 26.34 -4.81 -15.07
CA LYS A 129 26.91 -6.16 -14.85
C LYS A 129 25.87 -7.14 -14.32
N VAL A 130 24.84 -6.66 -13.62
CA VAL A 130 23.80 -7.51 -13.04
C VAL A 130 22.78 -7.88 -14.12
N LYS A 131 22.70 -9.16 -14.49
CA LYS A 131 21.69 -9.62 -15.45
C LYS A 131 20.30 -9.46 -14.84
N ARG A 132 19.35 -8.88 -15.59
CA ARG A 132 17.96 -8.63 -15.15
C ARG A 132 17.29 -9.85 -14.51
N LYS A 133 17.48 -11.05 -15.07
CA LYS A 133 16.94 -12.31 -14.52
C LYS A 133 17.38 -12.59 -13.08
N TRP A 134 18.63 -12.28 -12.73
CA TRP A 134 19.14 -12.46 -11.36
C TRP A 134 18.51 -11.46 -10.40
N GLY A 135 18.37 -10.19 -10.82
CA GLY A 135 17.68 -9.18 -10.02
C GLY A 135 16.22 -9.54 -9.73
N VAL A 136 15.48 -10.00 -10.75
CA VAL A 136 14.09 -10.46 -10.59
C VAL A 136 14.01 -11.70 -9.69
N SER A 137 14.87 -12.70 -9.92
CA SER A 137 14.91 -13.91 -9.10
C SER A 137 15.21 -13.60 -7.64
N PHE A 138 16.12 -12.66 -7.37
CA PHE A 138 16.43 -12.20 -6.02
C PHE A 138 15.22 -11.53 -5.35
N CYS A 139 14.50 -10.66 -6.08
CA CYS A 139 13.29 -10.03 -5.55
C CYS A 139 12.21 -11.07 -5.20
N ILE A 140 11.97 -12.05 -6.08
CA ILE A 140 11.01 -13.14 -5.84
C ILE A 140 11.41 -13.95 -4.61
N ALA A 141 12.68 -14.35 -4.50
CA ALA A 141 13.17 -15.12 -3.35
C ALA A 141 12.95 -14.36 -2.03
N LEU A 142 13.24 -13.05 -1.99
CA LEU A 142 13.01 -12.24 -0.80
C LEU A 142 11.52 -12.08 -0.45
N HIS A 143 10.65 -11.89 -1.45
CA HIS A 143 9.19 -11.90 -1.22
C HIS A 143 8.75 -13.22 -0.58
N MET A 144 9.21 -14.36 -1.10
CA MET A 144 8.89 -15.69 -0.56
C MET A 144 9.39 -15.86 0.88
N ILE A 145 10.63 -15.47 1.17
CA ILE A 145 11.21 -15.56 2.52
C ILE A 145 10.39 -14.73 3.52
N ILE A 146 10.02 -13.50 3.16
CA ILE A 146 9.20 -12.64 4.03
C ILE A 146 7.81 -13.23 4.23
N CYS A 147 7.16 -13.74 3.18
CA CYS A 147 5.84 -14.39 3.29
C CYS A 147 5.87 -15.60 4.22
N LEU A 148 6.87 -16.48 4.06
CA LEU A 148 7.01 -17.68 4.89
C LEU A 148 7.29 -17.32 6.36
N SER A 149 8.20 -16.36 6.58
CA SER A 149 8.55 -15.88 7.93
C SER A 149 7.37 -15.21 8.62
N PHE A 150 6.61 -14.40 7.87
CA PHE A 150 5.37 -13.76 8.33
C PHE A 150 4.33 -14.82 8.70
N THR A 151 4.04 -15.76 7.81
CA THR A 151 3.01 -16.79 8.03
C THR A 151 3.33 -17.64 9.26
N PHE A 152 4.59 -18.03 9.42
CA PHE A 152 5.05 -18.77 10.59
C PHE A 152 4.86 -17.99 11.89
N SER A 153 5.22 -16.70 11.89
CA SER A 153 5.08 -15.83 13.06
C SER A 153 3.61 -15.51 13.36
N TYR A 154 2.81 -15.27 12.32
CA TYR A 154 1.38 -15.01 12.40
C TYR A 154 0.64 -16.20 13.01
N LYS A 155 0.91 -17.43 12.56
CA LYS A 155 0.33 -18.66 13.13
C LYS A 155 0.59 -18.78 14.63
N ARG A 156 1.78 -18.38 15.10
CA ARG A 156 2.14 -18.42 16.53
C ARG A 156 1.45 -17.33 17.35
N ALA A 157 0.95 -16.27 16.70
CA ALA A 157 0.31 -15.15 17.37
C ALA A 157 -1.21 -15.32 17.54
N ILE A 158 -1.85 -16.25 16.81
CA ILE A 158 -3.30 -16.51 16.90
C ILE A 158 -3.67 -17.08 18.28
N ILE A 159 -4.83 -16.66 18.80
CA ILE A 159 -5.52 -17.25 19.96
C ILE A 159 -6.93 -17.65 19.50
N ASP A 160 -7.43 -18.80 19.97
CA ASP A 160 -8.82 -19.18 19.75
C ASP A 160 -9.74 -18.31 20.62
N VAL A 161 -10.80 -17.77 20.02
CA VAL A 161 -11.77 -16.90 20.72
C VAL A 161 -12.41 -17.62 21.92
N ASP A 162 -12.62 -18.93 21.81
CA ASP A 162 -13.23 -19.73 22.87
C ASP A 162 -12.37 -19.77 24.15
N ASP A 163 -11.03 -19.64 24.03
CA ASP A 163 -10.11 -19.63 25.17
C ASP A 163 -10.24 -18.35 26.04
N ILE A 164 -10.83 -17.28 25.49
CA ILE A 164 -10.92 -15.96 26.15
C ILE A 164 -12.35 -15.40 26.16
N LYS A 165 -13.35 -16.24 25.88
CA LYS A 165 -14.74 -15.84 25.67
C LYS A 165 -15.34 -15.06 26.84
N ASP A 166 -14.98 -15.42 28.07
CA ASP A 166 -15.47 -14.76 29.29
C ASP A 166 -15.03 -13.29 29.42
N GLN A 167 -14.01 -12.87 28.65
CA GLN A 167 -13.47 -11.51 28.66
C GLN A 167 -13.99 -10.67 27.48
N LEU A 168 -14.76 -11.27 26.57
CA LEU A 168 -15.14 -10.65 25.30
C LEU A 168 -16.59 -10.18 25.29
N PRO A 169 -16.88 -9.08 24.58
CA PRO A 169 -18.26 -8.72 24.28
C PRO A 169 -18.91 -9.80 23.40
N PRO A 170 -20.21 -10.06 23.54
CA PRO A 170 -20.93 -11.02 22.71
C PRO A 170 -20.90 -10.54 21.25
N SER A 171 -20.07 -11.18 20.42
CA SER A 171 -19.94 -10.87 18.99
C SER A 171 -19.55 -12.13 18.21
N ASN A 172 -20.27 -12.40 17.14
CA ASN A 172 -20.13 -13.60 16.30
C ASN A 172 -19.08 -13.48 15.18
N ALA A 173 -18.23 -12.45 15.21
CA ALA A 173 -17.25 -12.20 14.15
C ALA A 173 -15.87 -11.74 14.66
N LEU A 174 -15.46 -12.25 15.83
CA LEU A 174 -14.18 -11.89 16.44
C LEU A 174 -13.05 -12.83 15.99
N PHE A 175 -11.84 -12.28 15.94
CA PHE A 175 -10.59 -13.04 15.80
C PHE A 175 -9.49 -12.32 16.57
N CYS A 176 -8.61 -13.08 17.24
CA CYS A 176 -7.81 -12.56 18.35
C CYS A 176 -6.33 -12.95 18.30
N PHE A 177 -5.49 -12.17 18.97
CA PHE A 177 -4.04 -12.33 18.98
C PHE A 177 -3.44 -12.28 20.39
N ARG A 178 -2.31 -12.96 20.56
CA ARG A 178 -1.48 -12.88 21.77
C ARG A 178 -0.86 -11.48 21.89
N PRO A 179 -0.96 -10.81 23.05
CA PRO A 179 -0.47 -9.44 23.23
C PRO A 179 1.04 -9.27 22.98
N TYR A 180 1.83 -10.35 23.12
CA TYR A 180 3.29 -10.33 22.87
C TYR A 180 3.72 -11.17 21.66
N GLY A 181 2.77 -11.72 20.89
CA GLY A 181 3.08 -12.46 19.66
C GLY A 181 3.46 -11.56 18.48
N TRP A 182 3.22 -10.25 18.61
CA TRP A 182 3.24 -9.29 17.52
C TRP A 182 4.64 -8.72 17.23
N ARG A 183 5.47 -9.46 16.49
CA ARG A 183 6.85 -9.02 16.09
C ARG A 183 6.92 -8.29 14.74
N PHE A 184 5.79 -7.97 14.11
CA PHE A 184 5.75 -7.24 12.84
C PHE A 184 6.38 -5.84 12.82
N PRO A 185 6.43 -5.06 13.94
CA PRO A 185 7.03 -3.75 13.94
C PRO A 185 8.49 -3.74 13.46
N ILE A 186 9.26 -4.80 13.70
CA ILE A 186 10.67 -4.86 13.32
C ILE A 186 10.83 -4.80 11.79
N VAL A 187 10.05 -5.60 11.06
CA VAL A 187 10.13 -5.65 9.59
C VAL A 187 9.72 -4.32 8.97
N THR A 188 8.65 -3.71 9.50
CA THR A 188 8.19 -2.40 9.03
C THR A 188 9.22 -1.31 9.30
N MET A 189 9.87 -1.33 10.47
CA MET A 189 10.92 -0.37 10.82
C MET A 189 12.14 -0.53 9.89
N ILE A 190 12.58 -1.77 9.63
CA ILE A 190 13.66 -2.04 8.68
C ILE A 190 13.31 -1.48 7.29
N ALA A 191 12.11 -1.73 6.79
CA ALA A 191 11.68 -1.24 5.48
C ALA A 191 11.69 0.30 5.42
N VAL A 192 11.16 0.97 6.44
CA VAL A 192 11.17 2.45 6.56
C VAL A 192 12.59 2.99 6.64
N THR A 193 13.48 2.35 7.41
CA THR A 193 14.89 2.73 7.49
C THR A 193 15.58 2.60 6.13
N VAL A 194 15.42 1.48 5.44
CA VAL A 194 16.00 1.26 4.10
C VAL A 194 15.50 2.33 3.12
N ILE A 195 14.18 2.58 3.07
CA ILE A 195 13.58 3.60 2.21
C ILE A 195 14.18 4.98 2.51
N THR A 196 14.28 5.34 3.79
CA THR A 196 14.78 6.66 4.23
C THR A 196 16.26 6.84 3.90
N VAL A 197 17.10 5.85 4.23
CA VAL A 197 18.54 5.88 3.97
C VAL A 197 18.82 5.99 2.47
N PHE A 198 18.23 5.13 1.65
CA PHE A 198 18.46 5.18 0.20
C PHE A 198 17.84 6.42 -0.45
N SER A 199 16.73 6.94 0.07
CA SER A 199 16.20 8.24 -0.38
C SER A 199 17.18 9.38 -0.10
N PHE A 200 17.80 9.37 1.08
CA PHE A 200 18.83 10.35 1.45
C PHE A 200 20.09 10.22 0.58
N LEU A 201 20.61 9.00 0.40
CA LEU A 201 21.78 8.72 -0.43
C LEU A 201 21.53 9.12 -1.90
N LEU A 202 20.36 8.81 -2.43
CA LEU A 202 19.98 9.20 -3.79
C LEU A 202 19.87 10.72 -3.93
N ARG A 203 19.27 11.41 -2.95
CA ARG A 203 19.24 12.89 -2.94
C ARG A 203 20.64 13.50 -2.90
N ARG A 204 21.56 12.92 -2.13
CA ARG A 204 22.97 13.36 -2.06
C ARG A 204 23.70 13.12 -3.38
N SER A 205 23.55 11.94 -3.96
CA SER A 205 24.15 11.58 -5.26
C SER A 205 23.67 12.52 -6.37
N LEU A 206 22.38 12.81 -6.43
CA LEU A 206 21.80 13.70 -7.43
C LEU A 206 22.28 15.15 -7.28
N ARG A 207 22.48 15.65 -6.05
CA ARG A 207 23.10 16.97 -5.81
C ARG A 207 24.54 17.03 -6.33
N LYS A 208 25.31 15.95 -6.17
CA LYS A 208 26.69 15.91 -6.70
C LYS A 208 26.72 15.94 -8.23
N VAL A 209 25.78 15.26 -8.89
CA VAL A 209 25.70 15.22 -10.36
C VAL A 209 25.19 16.54 -10.94
N SER A 210 24.33 17.27 -10.21
CA SER A 210 23.80 18.56 -10.68
C SER A 210 24.90 19.60 -10.88
N ASP A 211 25.94 19.58 -10.07
CA ASP A 211 27.01 20.59 -10.12
C ASP A 211 27.94 20.43 -11.32
N ILE A 212 27.93 19.26 -11.96
CA ILE A 212 28.85 18.90 -13.07
C ILE A 212 28.12 18.85 -14.42
N SER A 213 26.78 18.83 -14.41
CA SER A 213 25.97 18.52 -15.60
C SER A 213 25.56 19.75 -16.41
N SER A 214 25.39 19.57 -17.73
CA SER A 214 24.84 20.61 -18.61
C SER A 214 23.42 21.03 -18.21
N LYS A 215 22.99 22.25 -18.59
CA LYS A 215 21.66 22.81 -18.23
C LYS A 215 20.49 21.88 -18.61
N GLN A 216 20.56 21.21 -19.76
CA GLN A 216 19.51 20.29 -20.21
C GLN A 216 19.42 19.03 -19.33
N THR A 217 20.57 18.46 -18.97
CA THR A 217 20.67 17.31 -18.06
C THR A 217 20.22 17.69 -16.64
N LEU A 218 20.55 18.90 -16.20
CA LEU A 218 20.12 19.47 -14.92
C LEU A 218 18.59 19.55 -14.79
N GLU A 219 17.88 20.01 -15.83
CA GLU A 219 16.41 20.08 -15.81
C GLU A 219 15.77 18.69 -15.71
N LEU A 220 16.30 17.72 -16.44
CA LEU A 220 15.84 16.34 -16.37
C LEU A 220 16.06 15.76 -14.97
N HIS A 221 17.23 16.03 -14.36
CA HIS A 221 17.53 15.63 -12.99
C HIS A 221 16.64 16.31 -11.95
N ARG A 222 16.32 17.60 -12.08
CA ARG A 222 15.39 18.30 -11.17
C ARG A 222 13.99 17.68 -11.21
N LYS A 223 13.46 17.41 -12.40
CA LYS A 223 12.16 16.74 -12.56
C LYS A 223 12.18 15.33 -11.95
N PHE A 224 13.28 14.61 -12.16
CA PHE A 224 13.46 13.29 -11.57
C PHE A 224 13.56 13.32 -10.03
N LEU A 225 14.25 14.31 -9.47
CA LEU A 225 14.35 14.55 -8.03
C LEU A 225 12.99 14.84 -7.40
N LEU A 226 12.20 15.71 -8.03
CA LEU A 226 10.85 16.00 -7.57
C LEU A 226 9.99 14.74 -7.58
N TYR A 227 10.06 13.95 -8.65
CA TYR A 227 9.37 12.67 -8.72
C TYR A 227 9.77 11.72 -7.60
N LEU A 228 11.06 11.61 -7.32
CA LEU A 228 11.55 10.77 -6.24
C LEU A 228 11.01 11.23 -4.88
N LEU A 229 11.10 12.53 -4.58
CA LEU A 229 10.65 13.09 -3.31
C LEU A 229 9.17 12.80 -3.10
N VAL A 230 8.36 13.04 -4.12
CA VAL A 230 6.92 12.80 -4.10
C VAL A 230 6.62 11.30 -3.95
N ALA A 231 7.32 10.43 -4.69
CA ALA A 231 7.17 8.98 -4.61
C ALA A 231 7.64 8.38 -3.27
N THR A 232 8.52 9.05 -2.52
CA THR A 232 8.90 8.68 -1.14
C THR A 232 7.92 9.22 -0.12
N ALA A 233 7.51 10.47 -0.27
CA ALA A 233 6.67 11.15 0.71
C ALA A 233 5.32 10.45 0.86
N VAL A 234 4.68 10.08 -0.24
CA VAL A 234 3.35 9.45 -0.19
C VAL A 234 3.37 8.13 0.61
N PRO A 235 4.24 7.15 0.33
CA PRO A 235 4.31 5.94 1.14
C PRO A 235 4.75 6.16 2.59
N LEU A 236 5.60 7.15 2.87
CA LEU A 236 5.98 7.43 4.26
C LEU A 236 4.82 8.01 5.07
N PHE A 237 4.12 9.02 4.53
CA PHE A 237 3.06 9.72 5.25
C PHE A 237 1.73 8.97 5.27
N PHE A 238 1.32 8.37 4.15
CA PHE A 238 0.04 7.66 4.06
C PHE A 238 0.17 6.16 4.31
N GLY A 239 1.38 5.60 4.22
CA GLY A 239 1.66 4.20 4.54
C GLY A 239 2.34 4.03 5.89
N GLY A 240 3.57 4.56 6.01
CA GLY A 240 4.44 4.37 7.17
C GLY A 240 3.87 4.90 8.47
N LEU A 241 3.39 6.15 8.49
CA LEU A 241 2.84 6.77 9.70
C LEU A 241 1.59 6.03 10.21
N PRO A 242 0.52 5.83 9.41
CA PRO A 242 -0.63 5.03 9.82
C PRO A 242 -0.27 3.61 10.29
N LEU A 243 0.63 2.93 9.59
CA LEU A 243 1.06 1.59 9.97
C LEU A 243 1.81 1.59 11.31
N THR A 244 2.60 2.63 11.57
CA THR A 244 3.27 2.81 12.87
C THR A 244 2.26 3.07 13.98
N THR A 245 1.24 3.90 13.73
CA THR A 245 0.13 4.12 14.66
C THR A 245 -0.61 2.82 14.98
N CYS A 246 -0.97 2.02 13.98
CA CYS A 246 -1.62 0.72 14.19
C CYS A 246 -0.75 -0.22 15.03
N ASN A 247 0.56 -0.29 14.74
CA ASN A 247 1.49 -1.11 15.52
C ASN A 247 1.64 -0.61 16.96
N PHE A 248 1.72 0.70 17.17
CA PHE A 248 1.75 1.29 18.51
C PHE A 248 0.49 0.94 19.30
N CYS A 249 -0.69 1.10 18.70
CA CYS A 249 -1.96 0.75 19.36
C CYS A 249 -2.06 -0.75 19.66
N ALA A 250 -1.56 -1.62 18.77
CA ALA A 250 -1.55 -3.07 19.02
C ALA A 250 -0.59 -3.49 20.16
N LEU A 251 0.52 -2.77 20.34
CA LEU A 251 1.47 -2.99 21.44
C LEU A 251 0.99 -2.40 22.77
N TYR A 252 0.25 -1.29 22.71
CA TYR A 252 -0.27 -0.55 23.87
C TYR A 252 -1.78 -0.35 23.76
N PRO A 253 -2.58 -1.42 23.72
CA PRO A 253 -4.02 -1.32 23.42
C PRO A 253 -4.83 -0.63 24.51
N GLN A 254 -4.24 -0.43 25.69
CA GLN A 254 -4.82 0.29 26.83
C GLN A 254 -4.76 1.82 26.68
N THR A 255 -4.01 2.33 25.70
CA THR A 255 -3.93 3.78 25.48
C THR A 255 -5.26 4.33 24.98
N THR A 256 -5.68 5.46 25.54
CA THR A 256 -6.95 6.13 25.19
C THR A 256 -7.01 6.41 23.69
N HIS A 257 -8.17 6.17 23.09
CA HIS A 257 -8.46 6.39 21.66
C HIS A 257 -7.69 5.49 20.67
N CYS A 258 -7.03 4.42 21.13
CA CYS A 258 -6.32 3.49 20.24
C CYS A 258 -7.22 2.87 19.16
N ARG A 259 -8.49 2.61 19.49
CA ARG A 259 -9.47 2.03 18.56
C ARG A 259 -9.76 2.99 17.41
N GLU A 260 -10.14 4.22 17.74
CA GLU A 260 -10.45 5.28 16.78
C GLU A 260 -9.23 5.64 15.93
N ALA A 261 -8.07 5.81 16.57
CA ALA A 261 -6.81 6.10 15.89
C ALA A 261 -6.43 4.99 14.89
N THR A 262 -6.64 3.73 15.26
CA THR A 262 -6.38 2.58 14.38
C THR A 262 -7.37 2.51 13.24
N MET A 263 -8.67 2.77 13.47
CA MET A 263 -9.69 2.83 12.41
C MET A 263 -9.39 3.94 11.39
N VAL A 264 -9.05 5.15 11.85
CA VAL A 264 -8.61 6.25 10.96
C VAL A 264 -7.36 5.83 10.19
N SER A 265 -6.38 5.23 10.86
CA SER A 265 -5.14 4.76 10.23
C SER A 265 -5.41 3.69 9.15
N ILE A 266 -6.32 2.75 9.40
CA ILE A 266 -6.74 1.74 8.42
C ILE A 266 -7.38 2.41 7.19
N LEU A 267 -8.24 3.40 7.36
CA LEU A 267 -8.82 4.15 6.23
C LEU A 267 -7.73 4.86 5.42
N VAL A 268 -6.79 5.53 6.10
CA VAL A 268 -5.66 6.19 5.42
C VAL A 268 -4.80 5.16 4.66
N LEU A 269 -4.52 4.00 5.25
CA LEU A 269 -3.79 2.90 4.60
C LEU A 269 -4.53 2.36 3.37
N ALA A 270 -5.84 2.17 3.46
CA ALA A 270 -6.66 1.73 2.34
C ALA A 270 -6.61 2.74 1.18
N ASN A 271 -6.52 4.04 1.49
CA ASN A 271 -6.48 5.12 0.50
C ASN A 271 -5.07 5.42 -0.04
N HIS A 272 -4.00 5.13 0.72
CA HIS A 272 -2.60 5.40 0.36
C HIS A 272 -2.28 4.97 -1.08
N GLY A 273 -2.73 3.78 -1.46
CA GLY A 273 -2.51 3.21 -2.77
C GLY A 273 -3.05 4.02 -3.94
N THR A 274 -4.21 4.63 -3.74
CA THR A 274 -4.85 5.48 -4.75
C THR A 274 -4.19 6.83 -4.80
N VAL A 275 -3.82 7.41 -3.66
CA VAL A 275 -2.98 8.62 -3.63
C VAL A 275 -1.69 8.35 -4.40
N TYR A 276 -1.00 7.24 -4.12
CA TYR A 276 0.22 6.85 -4.83
C TYR A 276 0.01 6.67 -6.35
N SER A 277 -1.12 6.07 -6.75
CA SER A 277 -1.45 5.85 -8.16
C SER A 277 -1.72 7.16 -8.91
N ILE A 278 -2.53 8.05 -8.33
CA ILE A 278 -2.81 9.38 -8.88
C ILE A 278 -1.50 10.16 -8.99
N VAL A 279 -0.74 10.21 -7.90
CA VAL A 279 0.54 10.89 -7.83
C VAL A 279 1.52 10.36 -8.89
N SER A 280 1.58 9.05 -9.10
CA SER A 280 2.41 8.46 -10.16
C SER A 280 1.97 8.93 -11.55
N ILE A 281 0.67 8.92 -11.85
CA ILE A 281 0.17 9.40 -13.15
C ILE A 281 0.49 10.88 -13.36
N VAL A 282 0.17 11.76 -12.39
CA VAL A 282 0.32 13.20 -12.56
C VAL A 282 1.78 13.65 -12.59
N THR A 283 2.68 12.93 -11.90
CA THR A 283 4.09 13.32 -11.82
C THR A 283 4.86 12.91 -13.07
N PHE A 284 4.50 11.80 -13.71
CA PHE A 284 5.13 11.38 -14.95
C PHE A 284 4.40 11.97 -16.15
N LYS A 285 5.01 12.97 -16.78
CA LYS A 285 4.45 13.63 -17.97
C LYS A 285 3.92 12.65 -19.04
N PRO A 286 4.64 11.58 -19.44
CA PRO A 286 4.11 10.62 -20.41
C PRO A 286 2.83 9.92 -19.94
N TYR A 287 2.69 9.65 -18.64
CA TYR A 287 1.48 9.05 -18.07
C TYR A 287 0.34 10.06 -17.99
N TYR A 288 0.63 11.28 -17.55
CA TYR A 288 -0.34 12.37 -17.50
C TYR A 288 -0.93 12.67 -18.88
N ASP A 289 -0.08 12.81 -19.90
CA ASP A 289 -0.51 13.14 -21.26
C ASP A 289 -1.44 12.05 -21.83
N ILE A 290 -1.11 10.78 -21.59
CA ILE A 290 -1.93 9.65 -22.00
C ILE A 290 -3.22 9.55 -21.18
N ALA A 291 -3.16 9.70 -19.86
CA ALA A 291 -4.33 9.69 -18.98
C ALA A 291 -5.34 10.76 -19.41
N ARG A 292 -4.85 11.99 -19.61
CA ARG A 292 -5.66 13.13 -20.08
C ARG A 292 -6.31 12.84 -21.42
N LYS A 293 -5.57 12.25 -22.37
CA LYS A 293 -6.11 11.86 -23.67
C LYS A 293 -7.25 10.84 -23.51
N ILE A 294 -7.02 9.74 -22.79
CA ILE A 294 -8.02 8.68 -22.58
C ILE A 294 -9.28 9.24 -21.91
N ILE A 295 -9.10 10.06 -20.86
CA ILE A 295 -10.21 10.67 -20.12
C ILE A 295 -11.02 11.58 -21.05
N ARG A 296 -10.37 12.47 -21.80
CA ARG A 296 -11.05 13.36 -22.76
C ARG A 296 -11.80 12.56 -23.83
N ASP A 297 -11.18 11.52 -24.38
CA ASP A 297 -11.78 10.70 -25.43
C ASP A 297 -12.98 9.90 -24.89
N ALA A 298 -12.95 9.46 -23.62
CA ALA A 298 -14.08 8.80 -22.96
C ALA A 298 -15.24 9.77 -22.70
N PHE A 299 -14.96 10.96 -22.16
CA PHE A 299 -16.00 11.98 -21.91
C PHE A 299 -16.62 12.51 -23.21
N GLY A 300 -15.83 12.70 -24.27
CA GLY A 300 -16.35 13.12 -25.57
C GLY A 300 -17.28 12.09 -26.22
N LYS A 301 -17.02 10.80 -26.00
CA LYS A 301 -17.95 9.73 -26.43
C LYS A 301 -19.22 9.72 -25.58
N LEU A 302 -19.11 9.97 -24.28
CA LEU A 302 -20.25 9.99 -23.37
C LEU A 302 -21.21 11.14 -23.72
N THR A 303 -20.69 12.34 -24.00
CA THR A 303 -21.50 13.50 -24.40
C THR A 303 -22.25 13.26 -25.70
N ASN A 304 -21.60 12.65 -26.69
CA ASN A 304 -22.24 12.30 -27.96
C ASN A 304 -23.33 11.24 -27.78
N CYS A 305 -23.12 10.27 -26.87
CA CYS A 305 -24.10 9.24 -26.57
C CYS A 305 -25.36 9.81 -25.89
N VAL A 306 -25.17 10.68 -24.87
CA VAL A 306 -26.30 11.34 -24.17
C VAL A 306 -27.12 12.21 -25.13
N GLN A 307 -26.48 12.89 -26.09
CA GLN A 307 -27.20 13.66 -27.11
C GLN A 307 -28.06 12.79 -28.02
N ILE A 308 -27.61 11.59 -28.40
CA ILE A 308 -28.42 10.65 -29.21
C ILE A 308 -29.65 10.16 -28.44
N PHE A 309 -29.53 9.91 -27.13
CA PHE A 309 -30.66 9.50 -26.30
C PHE A 309 -31.63 10.64 -25.96
N ALA A 310 -31.21 11.91 -26.05
CA ALA A 310 -32.08 13.05 -25.79
C ALA A 310 -32.92 13.49 -27.01
N ILE A 311 -32.62 12.95 -28.21
CA ILE A 311 -33.31 13.30 -29.47
C ILE A 311 -34.34 12.22 -29.88
N ASN A 312 -34.31 11.05 -29.24
CA ASN A 312 -35.31 9.98 -29.41
C ASN A 312 -36.27 9.95 -28.21
#